data_AF-A0A1M3CZF5-F1
#
_entry.id   AF-A0A1M3CZF5-F1
#
_cell.length_a   1.000
_cell.length_b   1.000
_cell.length_c   1.000
_cell.angle_alpha   90.00
_cell.angle_beta   90.00
_cell.angle_gamma   90.00
#
_symmetry.space_group_name_H-M   'P 1'
#
loop_
_entity.id
_entity.type
_entity.pdbx_description
1 polymer ?
#
loop_
_entity_poly.entity_id
_entity_poly.type
_entity_poly.pdbx_seq_one_letter_code
_entity_poly.pdbx_strand_id
1 'polypeptide(L)'
;MKKEIFEALKTKFPGVQDAILDRIATKMAKTVTKEEDVTTSVEGVTFQNVLESYGDHRATESQVSAVTNYEKKHGLKDGAKVQKEPGAGGDSEPGESGGQPKDQDSELAKTVKGLQEKIEKLEGEKATEGRLQKFTKSMEKAPEKIRDRYRKDFNRLNFKDDAEFDEWLKDVDTDVDAIAAEYSSKGVAFQPPKGTNKPVTQEQASPEVKARIESRKAETGAPAIQGLPTQKV
;
A
#
# COMPACT_ATOMS: atom_id res chain seq x y z
N MET A 1 -40.04 3.55 18.70
CA MET A 1 -39.91 4.88 18.04
C MET A 1 -38.50 5.25 17.60
N LYS A 2 -37.61 5.80 18.45
CA LYS A 2 -36.26 6.24 17.99
C LYS A 2 -35.44 5.11 17.35
N LYS A 3 -35.48 3.90 17.95
CA LYS A 3 -34.76 2.73 17.44
C LYS A 3 -35.28 2.27 16.07
N GLU A 4 -36.59 2.16 15.87
CA GLU A 4 -37.14 1.82 14.55
C GLU A 4 -36.80 2.87 13.48
N ILE A 5 -36.87 4.17 13.83
CA ILE A 5 -36.48 5.27 12.93
C ILE A 5 -35.00 5.15 12.55
N PHE A 6 -34.15 4.84 13.52
CA PHE A 6 -32.71 4.69 13.30
C PHE A 6 -32.38 3.52 12.36
N GLU A 7 -33.00 2.36 12.57
CA GLU A 7 -32.81 1.19 11.71
C GLU A 7 -33.32 1.44 10.29
N ALA A 8 -34.48 2.09 10.15
CA ALA A 8 -35.01 2.49 8.85
C ALA A 8 -34.08 3.49 8.12
N LEU A 9 -33.51 4.47 8.84
CA LEU A 9 -32.53 5.40 8.29
C LEU A 9 -31.22 4.72 7.88
N LYS A 10 -30.78 3.71 8.64
CA LYS A 10 -29.56 2.95 8.35
C LYS A 10 -29.69 2.11 7.09
N THR A 11 -30.86 1.52 6.86
CA THR A 11 -31.17 0.81 5.60
C THR A 11 -31.24 1.77 4.41
N LYS A 12 -31.78 2.98 4.60
CA LYS A 12 -31.92 3.97 3.51
C LYS A 12 -30.59 4.65 3.14
N PHE A 13 -29.71 4.88 4.11
CA PHE A 13 -28.45 5.60 3.93
C PHE A 13 -27.24 4.72 4.26
N PRO A 14 -26.92 3.71 3.43
CA PRO A 14 -25.73 2.89 3.63
C PRO A 14 -24.47 3.75 3.50
N GLY A 15 -23.57 3.66 4.48
CA GLY A 15 -22.29 4.39 4.49
C GLY A 15 -22.30 5.73 5.23
N VAL A 16 -23.44 6.19 5.77
CA VAL A 16 -23.49 7.34 6.68
C VAL A 16 -23.15 6.91 8.10
N GLN A 17 -22.42 7.76 8.84
CA GLN A 17 -22.01 7.47 10.21
C GLN A 17 -23.21 7.32 11.16
N ASP A 18 -23.22 6.25 11.96
CA ASP A 18 -24.28 5.92 12.92
C ASP A 18 -24.60 7.09 13.88
N ALA A 19 -23.61 7.88 14.32
CA ALA A 19 -23.83 9.03 15.18
C ALA A 19 -24.68 10.15 14.54
N ILE A 20 -24.58 10.30 13.20
CA ILE A 20 -25.37 11.29 12.45
C ILE A 20 -26.81 10.80 12.33
N LEU A 21 -26.97 9.53 11.96
CA LEU A 21 -28.29 8.90 11.84
C LEU A 21 -29.02 8.85 13.19
N ASP A 22 -28.31 8.62 14.31
CA ASP A 22 -28.89 8.60 15.66
C ASP A 22 -29.43 9.97 16.08
N ARG A 23 -28.75 11.04 15.65
CA ARG A 23 -29.15 12.42 15.93
C ARG A 23 -30.38 12.83 15.12
N ILE A 24 -30.43 12.44 13.85
CA ILE A 24 -31.61 12.62 12.99
C ILE A 24 -32.78 11.82 13.56
N ALA A 25 -32.56 10.56 13.94
CA ALA A 25 -33.57 9.74 14.60
C ALA A 25 -34.05 10.36 15.92
N THR A 26 -33.17 11.02 16.69
CA THR A 26 -33.55 11.74 17.92
C THR A 26 -34.39 12.99 17.62
N LYS A 27 -34.07 13.74 16.56
CA LYS A 27 -34.88 14.90 16.13
C LYS A 27 -36.25 14.43 15.62
N MET A 28 -36.30 13.37 14.82
CA MET A 28 -37.56 12.83 14.27
C MET A 28 -38.41 12.10 15.31
N ALA A 29 -37.82 11.43 16.29
CA ALA A 29 -38.57 10.77 17.36
C ALA A 29 -39.33 11.75 18.27
N LYS A 30 -39.03 13.06 18.20
CA LYS A 30 -39.80 14.11 18.91
C LYS A 30 -41.08 14.50 18.16
N THR A 31 -41.11 14.32 16.84
CA THR A 31 -42.23 14.71 15.98
C THR A 31 -43.06 13.50 15.53
N VAL A 32 -42.42 12.33 15.41
CA VAL A 32 -43.04 11.06 15.00
C VAL A 32 -43.29 10.20 16.22
N THR A 33 -44.55 10.16 16.67
CA THR A 33 -44.99 9.42 17.87
C THR A 33 -45.76 8.13 17.56
N LYS A 34 -46.07 7.86 16.28
CA LYS A 34 -46.77 6.65 15.81
C LYS A 34 -45.87 5.82 14.90
N GLU A 35 -45.91 4.49 15.05
CA GLU A 35 -45.10 3.54 14.26
C GLU A 35 -45.44 3.59 12.76
N GLU A 36 -46.69 3.84 12.42
CA GLU A 36 -47.17 3.91 11.02
C GLU A 36 -46.58 5.08 10.24
N ASP A 37 -46.18 6.15 10.93
CA ASP A 37 -45.63 7.37 10.33
C ASP A 37 -44.10 7.29 10.16
N VAL A 38 -43.44 6.27 10.72
CA VAL A 38 -41.98 6.13 10.72
C VAL A 38 -41.44 5.90 9.31
N THR A 39 -42.04 4.99 8.55
CA THR A 39 -41.59 4.65 7.19
C THR A 39 -41.77 5.85 6.24
N THR A 40 -42.95 6.47 6.25
CA THR A 40 -43.26 7.67 5.44
C THR A 40 -42.37 8.86 5.81
N SER A 41 -42.11 9.08 7.10
CA SER A 41 -41.24 10.17 7.56
C SER A 41 -39.78 9.94 7.17
N VAL A 42 -39.28 8.71 7.29
CA VAL A 42 -37.93 8.33 6.88
C VAL A 42 -37.77 8.40 5.36
N GLU A 43 -38.81 8.11 4.59
CA GLU A 43 -38.85 8.30 3.13
C GLU A 43 -38.74 9.78 2.72
N GLY A 44 -39.32 10.70 3.51
CA GLY A 44 -39.17 12.15 3.31
C GLY A 44 -37.78 12.71 3.64
N VAL A 45 -36.94 11.98 4.39
CA VAL A 45 -35.57 12.43 4.71
C VAL A 45 -34.69 12.32 3.47
N THR A 46 -34.14 13.44 3.01
CA THR A 46 -33.17 13.48 1.91
C THR A 46 -31.74 13.55 2.43
N PHE A 47 -30.76 13.28 1.56
CA PHE A 47 -29.33 13.41 1.91
C PHE A 47 -28.95 14.85 2.32
N GLN A 48 -29.69 15.85 1.85
CA GLN A 48 -29.50 17.25 2.25
C GLN A 48 -29.81 17.46 3.74
N ASN A 49 -30.84 16.83 4.28
CA ASN A 49 -31.17 16.88 5.71
C ASN A 49 -30.08 16.20 6.57
N VAL A 50 -29.45 15.15 6.03
CA VAL A 50 -28.32 14.47 6.68
C VAL A 50 -27.11 15.40 6.75
N LEU A 51 -26.79 16.07 5.64
CA LEU A 51 -25.68 17.02 5.56
C LEU A 51 -25.92 18.25 6.45
N GLU A 52 -27.13 18.79 6.47
CA GLU A 52 -27.51 19.92 7.31
C GLU A 52 -27.42 19.55 8.80
N SER A 53 -27.89 18.36 9.19
CA SER A 53 -27.74 17.88 10.57
C SER A 53 -26.28 17.66 10.98
N TYR A 54 -25.38 17.41 10.03
CA TYR A 54 -23.94 17.35 10.29
C TYR A 54 -23.32 18.74 10.43
N GLY A 55 -23.70 19.67 9.55
CA GLY A 55 -23.26 21.07 9.59
C GLY A 55 -23.68 21.78 10.88
N ASP A 56 -24.95 21.62 11.28
CA ASP A 56 -25.54 22.16 12.52
C ASP A 56 -24.76 21.71 13.76
N HIS A 57 -24.36 20.44 13.79
CA HIS A 57 -23.57 19.92 14.90
C HIS A 57 -22.16 20.49 14.97
N ARG A 58 -21.46 20.58 13.83
CA ARG A 58 -20.11 21.15 13.81
C ARG A 58 -20.14 22.63 14.18
N ALA A 59 -21.16 23.37 13.75
CA ALA A 59 -21.34 24.76 14.14
C ALA A 59 -21.58 24.89 15.65
N THR A 60 -22.45 24.05 16.21
CA THR A 60 -22.76 24.04 17.65
C THR A 60 -21.54 23.64 18.50
N GLU A 61 -20.81 22.58 18.13
CA GLU A 61 -19.57 22.19 18.83
C GLU A 61 -18.52 23.29 18.82
N SER A 62 -18.40 24.00 17.69
CA SER A 62 -17.45 25.12 17.58
C SER A 62 -17.81 26.26 18.52
N GLN A 63 -19.10 26.58 18.67
CA GLN A 63 -19.56 27.60 19.61
C GLN A 63 -19.38 27.18 21.07
N VAL A 64 -19.77 25.95 21.43
CA VAL A 64 -19.62 25.44 22.80
C VAL A 64 -18.15 25.33 23.20
N SER A 65 -17.28 24.85 22.31
CA SER A 65 -15.84 24.77 22.57
C SER A 65 -15.20 26.17 22.70
N ALA A 66 -15.60 27.14 21.87
CA ALA A 66 -15.12 28.51 21.97
C ALA A 66 -15.53 29.15 23.30
N VAL A 67 -16.80 29.02 23.72
CA VAL A 67 -17.29 29.56 24.99
C VAL A 67 -16.61 28.90 26.17
N THR A 68 -16.52 27.57 26.20
CA THR A 68 -15.87 26.84 27.30
C THR A 68 -14.37 27.14 27.40
N ASN A 69 -13.67 27.30 26.28
CA ASN A 69 -12.26 27.69 26.28
C ASN A 69 -12.07 29.13 26.75
N TYR A 70 -12.96 30.05 26.36
CA TYR A 70 -12.95 31.43 26.83
C TYR A 70 -13.23 31.53 28.34
N GLU A 71 -14.25 30.81 28.81
CA GLU A 71 -14.62 30.71 30.22
C GLU A 71 -13.48 30.17 31.09
N LYS A 72 -12.82 29.09 30.64
CA LYS A 72 -11.63 28.55 31.31
C LYS A 72 -10.47 29.54 31.35
N LYS A 73 -10.19 30.23 30.23
CA LYS A 73 -9.08 31.20 30.14
C LYS A 73 -9.28 32.40 31.07
N HIS A 74 -10.52 32.83 31.26
CA HIS A 74 -10.84 34.04 32.02
C HIS A 74 -11.43 33.76 33.41
N GLY A 75 -11.60 32.49 33.82
CA GLY A 75 -12.18 32.11 35.11
C GLY A 75 -13.66 32.48 35.23
N LEU A 76 -14.39 32.42 34.11
CA LEU A 76 -15.83 32.64 34.05
C LEU A 76 -16.56 31.31 34.03
N LYS A 77 -17.82 31.31 34.45
CA LYS A 77 -18.77 30.23 34.22
C LYS A 77 -20.12 30.87 33.89
N ASP A 78 -20.71 30.48 32.77
CA ASP A 78 -21.95 31.05 32.24
C ASP A 78 -21.90 32.58 32.11
N GLY A 79 -20.76 33.11 31.66
CA GLY A 79 -20.53 34.55 31.52
C GLY A 79 -20.39 35.34 32.83
N ALA A 80 -20.53 34.71 33.99
CA ALA A 80 -20.31 35.34 35.29
C ALA A 80 -18.89 35.08 35.82
N LYS A 81 -18.27 36.10 36.42
CA LYS A 81 -17.01 35.93 37.15
C LYS A 81 -17.25 35.01 38.33
N VAL A 82 -16.56 33.88 38.35
CA VAL A 82 -16.49 33.05 39.55
C VAL A 82 -15.51 33.73 40.50
N GLN A 83 -15.93 34.06 41.73
CA GLN A 83 -15.02 34.57 42.76
C GLN A 83 -13.96 33.50 43.03
N LYS A 84 -12.78 33.67 42.43
CA LYS A 84 -11.56 33.00 42.85
C LYS A 84 -10.90 33.92 43.87
N GLU A 85 -10.66 33.41 45.08
CA GLU A 85 -9.91 34.11 46.11
C GLU A 85 -8.54 34.61 45.58
N PRO A 86 -8.01 35.72 46.12
CA PRO A 86 -6.90 36.44 45.53
C PRO A 86 -5.58 35.72 45.79
N GLY A 87 -5.05 35.07 44.75
CA GLY A 87 -3.69 34.57 44.72
C GLY A 87 -3.23 34.46 43.27
N ALA A 88 -2.15 35.18 42.95
CA ALA A 88 -1.41 35.22 41.68
C ALA A 88 -2.02 36.13 40.59
N GLY A 89 -1.79 37.44 40.75
CA GLY A 89 -1.38 38.24 39.60
C GLY A 89 0.01 37.79 39.15
N GLY A 90 0.20 37.62 37.85
CA GLY A 90 1.47 37.27 37.25
C GLY A 90 1.33 37.36 35.73
N ASP A 91 1.76 38.49 35.20
CA ASP A 91 2.27 38.56 33.83
C ASP A 91 3.33 37.47 33.68
N SER A 92 3.08 36.50 32.82
CA SER A 92 4.06 35.51 32.40
C SER A 92 3.66 35.01 31.02
N GLU A 93 4.57 35.23 30.08
CA GLU A 93 4.78 34.42 28.88
C GLU A 93 4.54 32.90 29.14
N PRO A 94 4.30 32.11 28.10
CA PRO A 94 3.68 30.78 28.19
C PRO A 94 4.58 29.79 28.95
N GLY A 95 4.36 29.74 30.26
CA GLY A 95 4.92 28.79 31.20
C GLY A 95 3.85 27.80 31.64
N GLU A 96 4.17 26.53 31.43
CA GLU A 96 3.34 25.36 31.60
C GLU A 96 2.82 25.12 33.03
N SER A 97 1.60 24.56 33.12
CA SER A 97 1.07 23.68 34.19
C SER A 97 0.53 24.32 35.49
N GLY A 98 -0.66 23.98 35.98
CA GLY A 98 -1.57 22.92 35.58
C GLY A 98 -2.80 22.85 36.49
N GLY A 99 -3.83 22.13 36.03
CA GLY A 99 -5.03 21.86 36.82
C GLY A 99 -6.26 21.33 36.05
N GLN A 100 -6.09 20.60 34.93
CA GLN A 100 -7.10 19.70 34.34
C GLN A 100 -6.43 18.79 33.29
N PRO A 101 -7.01 17.63 32.95
CA PRO A 101 -6.36 16.32 33.01
C PRO A 101 -5.22 16.19 31.99
N LYS A 102 -3.98 16.47 32.42
CA LYS A 102 -2.77 16.24 31.61
C LYS A 102 -2.66 14.79 31.12
N ASP A 103 -3.29 13.85 31.82
CA ASP A 103 -3.30 12.43 31.45
C ASP A 103 -4.17 12.14 30.23
N GLN A 104 -5.33 12.79 30.08
CA GLN A 104 -6.19 12.58 28.90
C GLN A 104 -5.63 13.27 27.66
N ASP A 105 -5.08 14.48 27.78
CA ASP A 105 -4.42 15.15 26.65
C ASP A 105 -3.14 14.41 26.22
N SER A 106 -2.40 13.83 27.18
CA SER A 106 -1.24 12.96 26.91
C SER A 106 -1.64 11.64 26.26
N GLU A 107 -2.73 11.02 26.70
CA GLU A 107 -3.25 9.77 26.14
C GLU A 107 -3.86 9.98 24.74
N LEU A 108 -4.57 11.10 24.53
CA LEU A 108 -5.04 11.53 23.22
C LEU A 108 -3.86 11.85 22.28
N ALA A 109 -2.84 12.58 22.74
CA ALA A 109 -1.64 12.85 21.94
C ALA A 109 -0.89 11.57 21.57
N LYS A 110 -0.75 10.61 22.50
CA LYS A 110 -0.18 9.28 22.23
C LYS A 110 -1.02 8.50 21.22
N THR A 111 -2.35 8.56 21.33
CA THR A 111 -3.26 7.89 20.40
C THR A 111 -3.18 8.51 19.00
N VAL A 112 -3.18 9.84 18.90
CA VAL A 112 -3.02 10.56 17.63
C VAL A 112 -1.68 10.24 16.98
N LYS A 113 -0.58 10.24 17.75
CA LYS A 113 0.74 9.86 17.25
C LYS A 113 0.77 8.40 16.78
N GLY A 114 0.22 7.48 17.55
CA GLY A 114 0.12 6.06 17.16
C GLY A 114 -0.78 5.82 15.95
N LEU A 115 -1.80 6.67 15.74
CA LEU A 115 -2.63 6.65 14.53
C LEU A 115 -1.88 7.23 13.33
N GLN A 116 -1.11 8.32 13.49
CA GLN A 116 -0.23 8.85 12.44
C GLN A 116 0.80 7.82 12.00
N GLU A 117 1.51 7.19 12.93
CA GLU A 117 2.48 6.13 12.62
C GLU A 117 1.83 4.95 11.86
N LYS A 118 0.59 4.58 12.21
CA LYS A 118 -0.17 3.56 11.48
C LYS A 118 -0.59 4.01 10.09
N ILE A 119 -1.00 5.28 9.93
CA ILE A 119 -1.36 5.84 8.63
C ILE A 119 -0.13 5.89 7.72
N GLU A 120 1.00 6.40 8.20
CA GLU A 120 2.26 6.43 7.46
C GLU A 120 2.70 5.02 7.04
N LYS A 121 2.54 4.03 7.94
CA LYS A 121 2.81 2.62 7.61
C LYS A 121 1.86 2.09 6.54
N LEU A 122 0.57 2.36 6.62
CA LEU A 122 -0.43 1.92 5.64
C LEU A 122 -0.24 2.59 4.28
N GLU A 123 0.14 3.87 4.26
CA GLU A 123 0.47 4.61 3.04
C GLU A 123 1.74 4.03 2.39
N GLY A 124 2.76 3.70 3.18
CA GLY A 124 3.94 2.99 2.71
C GLY A 124 3.64 1.59 2.16
N GLU A 125 2.77 0.83 2.84
CA GLU A 125 2.31 -0.49 2.37
C GLU A 125 1.54 -0.37 1.05
N LYS A 126 0.61 0.59 0.92
CA LYS A 126 -0.13 0.84 -0.33
C LYS A 126 0.78 1.27 -1.48
N ALA A 127 1.75 2.14 -1.22
CA ALA A 127 2.73 2.54 -2.23
C ALA A 127 3.55 1.33 -2.70
N THR A 128 3.98 0.48 -1.75
CA THR A 128 4.72 -0.76 -2.06
C THR A 128 3.86 -1.73 -2.88
N GLU A 129 2.58 -1.88 -2.54
CA GLU A 129 1.64 -2.72 -3.30
C GLU A 129 1.42 -2.20 -4.72
N GLY A 130 1.24 -0.88 -4.89
CA GLY A 130 1.13 -0.25 -6.21
C GLY A 130 2.38 -0.46 -7.07
N ARG A 131 3.57 -0.33 -6.48
CA ARG A 131 4.85 -0.62 -7.14
C ARG A 131 4.98 -2.09 -7.52
N LEU A 132 4.58 -3.02 -6.64
CA LEU A 132 4.60 -4.46 -6.92
C LEU A 132 3.68 -4.82 -8.10
N GLN A 133 2.52 -4.18 -8.21
CA GLN A 133 1.61 -4.37 -9.34
C GLN A 133 2.23 -3.89 -10.65
N LYS A 134 2.83 -2.68 -10.68
CA LYS A 134 3.55 -2.17 -11.85
C LYS A 134 4.69 -3.10 -12.27
N PHE A 135 5.53 -3.51 -11.30
CA PHE A 135 6.62 -4.46 -11.52
C PHE A 135 6.14 -5.79 -12.09
N THR A 136 5.06 -6.34 -11.54
CA THR A 136 4.51 -7.62 -11.99
C THR A 136 4.07 -7.57 -13.46
N LYS A 137 3.49 -6.45 -13.90
CA LYS A 137 3.06 -6.24 -15.29
C LYS A 137 4.24 -6.15 -16.25
N SER A 138 5.30 -5.41 -15.90
CA SER A 138 6.57 -5.39 -16.68
C SER A 138 7.14 -6.79 -16.88
N MET A 139 7.09 -7.60 -15.83
CA MET A 139 7.69 -8.93 -15.78
C MET A 139 6.87 -10.04 -16.45
N GLU A 140 5.70 -9.77 -17.03
CA GLU A 140 4.87 -10.79 -17.68
C GLU A 140 5.55 -11.45 -18.89
N LYS A 141 6.41 -10.69 -19.58
CA LYS A 141 7.17 -11.18 -20.75
C LYS A 141 8.43 -11.95 -20.36
N ALA A 142 8.89 -11.83 -19.11
CA ALA A 142 10.12 -12.44 -18.64
C ALA A 142 9.90 -13.93 -18.28
N PRO A 143 10.89 -14.80 -18.56
CA PRO A 143 10.91 -16.17 -18.03
C PRO A 143 10.79 -16.21 -16.49
N GLU A 144 10.11 -17.22 -15.95
CA GLU A 144 9.80 -17.36 -14.51
C GLU A 144 11.03 -17.20 -13.60
N LYS A 145 12.16 -17.81 -13.96
CA LYS A 145 13.41 -17.70 -13.19
C LYS A 145 13.96 -16.27 -13.11
N ILE A 146 13.77 -15.48 -14.17
CA ILE A 146 14.24 -14.08 -14.23
C ILE A 146 13.30 -13.22 -13.39
N ARG A 147 11.99 -13.40 -13.58
CA ARG A 147 10.97 -12.75 -12.77
C ARG A 147 11.18 -13.00 -11.27
N ASP A 148 11.46 -14.24 -10.87
CA ASP A 148 11.74 -14.59 -9.47
C ASP A 148 12.98 -13.88 -8.92
N ARG A 149 14.01 -13.69 -9.74
CA ARG A 149 15.21 -12.98 -9.33
C ARG A 149 14.91 -11.49 -9.09
N TYR A 150 14.31 -10.82 -10.07
CA TYR A 150 13.97 -9.41 -9.95
C TYR A 150 12.93 -9.16 -8.84
N ARG A 151 12.01 -10.11 -8.59
CA ARG A 151 11.07 -10.03 -7.46
C ARG A 151 11.78 -10.07 -6.11
N LYS A 152 12.82 -10.90 -5.97
CA LYS A 152 13.65 -10.92 -4.74
C LYS A 152 14.41 -9.60 -4.56
N ASP A 153 14.86 -9.00 -5.65
CA ASP A 153 15.54 -7.71 -5.60
C ASP A 153 14.56 -6.58 -5.25
N PHE A 154 13.36 -6.55 -5.86
CA PHE A 154 12.28 -5.63 -5.50
C PHE A 154 11.97 -5.66 -3.98
N ASN A 155 11.85 -6.86 -3.40
CA ASN A 155 11.59 -7.01 -1.96
C ASN A 155 12.74 -6.54 -1.05
N ARG A 156 13.95 -6.35 -1.59
CA ARG A 156 15.13 -5.88 -0.85
C ARG A 156 15.40 -4.39 -1.07
N LEU A 157 14.83 -3.82 -2.13
CA LEU A 157 14.94 -2.41 -2.46
C LEU A 157 13.95 -1.60 -1.63
N ASN A 158 14.36 -0.40 -1.25
CA ASN A 158 13.51 0.57 -0.60
C ASN A 158 13.55 1.87 -1.41
N PHE A 159 12.45 2.19 -2.07
CA PHE A 159 12.34 3.37 -2.94
C PHE A 159 11.81 4.54 -2.13
N LYS A 160 12.51 5.69 -2.20
CA LYS A 160 12.11 6.90 -1.48
C LYS A 160 10.84 7.50 -2.06
N ASP A 161 10.71 7.47 -3.38
CA ASP A 161 9.57 7.98 -4.12
C ASP A 161 9.25 7.11 -5.35
N ASP A 162 8.18 7.47 -6.05
CA ASP A 162 7.75 6.75 -7.24
C ASP A 162 8.62 7.03 -8.46
N ALA A 163 9.38 8.13 -8.48
CA ALA A 163 10.28 8.46 -9.59
C ALA A 163 11.50 7.55 -9.60
N GLU A 164 12.11 7.29 -8.43
CA GLU A 164 13.21 6.33 -8.25
C GLU A 164 12.75 4.91 -8.60
N PHE A 165 11.53 4.53 -8.22
CA PHE A 165 10.93 3.26 -8.62
C PHE A 165 10.73 3.18 -10.15
N ASP A 166 10.17 4.21 -10.77
CA ASP A 166 9.88 4.22 -12.21
C ASP A 166 11.19 4.26 -13.05
N GLU A 167 12.27 4.86 -12.55
CA GLU A 167 13.61 4.80 -13.15
C GLU A 167 14.18 3.37 -13.08
N TRP A 168 14.20 2.77 -11.88
CA TRP A 168 14.61 1.38 -11.71
C TRP A 168 13.80 0.42 -12.57
N LEU A 169 12.48 0.63 -12.68
CA LEU A 169 11.63 -0.22 -13.50
C LEU A 169 11.96 -0.13 -15.00
N LYS A 170 12.38 1.04 -15.50
CA LYS A 170 12.83 1.21 -16.90
C LYS A 170 14.13 0.45 -17.18
N ASP A 171 15.07 0.50 -16.26
CA ASP A 171 16.33 -0.25 -16.38
C ASP A 171 16.04 -1.75 -16.40
N VAL A 172 15.17 -2.20 -15.49
CA VAL A 172 14.71 -3.57 -15.41
C VAL A 172 13.96 -4.02 -16.67
N ASP A 173 13.09 -3.19 -17.23
CA ASP A 173 12.40 -3.48 -18.51
C ASP A 173 13.41 -3.65 -19.65
N THR A 174 14.42 -2.78 -19.70
CA THR A 174 15.48 -2.84 -20.71
C THR A 174 16.29 -4.14 -20.59
N ASP A 175 16.64 -4.55 -19.37
CA ASP A 175 17.31 -5.81 -19.11
C ASP A 175 16.44 -7.01 -19.50
N VAL A 176 15.15 -6.99 -19.13
CA VAL A 176 14.20 -8.06 -19.46
C VAL A 176 14.06 -8.22 -20.97
N ASP A 177 13.95 -7.11 -21.72
CA ASP A 177 13.87 -7.14 -23.17
C ASP A 177 15.17 -7.68 -23.80
N ALA A 178 16.33 -7.25 -23.29
CA ALA A 178 17.63 -7.76 -23.74
C ALA A 178 17.77 -9.27 -23.47
N ILE A 179 17.39 -9.73 -22.27
CA ILE A 179 17.46 -11.15 -21.92
C ILE A 179 16.44 -11.96 -22.73
N ALA A 180 15.22 -11.46 -22.93
CA ALA A 180 14.21 -12.14 -23.74
C ALA A 180 14.65 -12.30 -25.20
N ALA A 181 15.30 -11.28 -25.77
CA ALA A 181 15.92 -11.35 -27.09
C ALA A 181 17.06 -12.38 -27.13
N GLU A 182 17.93 -12.38 -26.13
CA GLU A 182 19.03 -13.34 -26.03
C GLU A 182 18.51 -14.79 -25.85
N TYR A 183 17.51 -15.01 -24.98
CA TYR A 183 16.92 -16.31 -24.73
C TYR A 183 16.25 -16.89 -25.99
N SER A 184 15.56 -16.03 -26.76
CA SER A 184 14.96 -16.40 -28.04
C SER A 184 16.03 -16.74 -29.09
N SER A 185 17.19 -16.08 -29.05
CA SER A 185 18.31 -16.36 -29.95
C SER A 185 19.15 -17.59 -29.55
N LYS A 186 19.22 -17.93 -28.27
CA LYS A 186 20.14 -18.95 -27.69
C LYS A 186 19.46 -20.24 -27.24
N GLY A 187 18.26 -20.55 -27.72
CA GLY A 187 17.38 -21.65 -27.29
C GLY A 187 17.93 -23.10 -27.22
N VAL A 188 19.25 -23.34 -27.33
CA VAL A 188 19.88 -24.66 -27.21
C VAL A 188 21.17 -24.67 -26.34
N ALA A 189 21.77 -23.54 -25.96
CA ALA A 189 23.18 -23.53 -25.54
C ALA A 189 23.50 -23.14 -24.07
N PHE A 190 22.54 -23.22 -23.13
CA PHE A 190 22.86 -23.06 -21.70
C PHE A 190 22.90 -24.42 -20.98
N GLN A 191 23.78 -25.32 -21.43
CA GLN A 191 24.31 -26.35 -20.55
C GLN A 191 25.65 -25.82 -20.03
N PRO A 192 25.91 -25.80 -18.71
CA PRO A 192 27.29 -25.69 -18.25
C PRO A 192 28.07 -26.85 -18.90
N PRO A 193 29.34 -26.68 -19.30
CA PRO A 193 30.13 -27.81 -19.75
C PRO A 193 30.10 -28.85 -18.63
N LYS A 194 29.30 -29.91 -18.82
CA LYS A 194 29.35 -31.06 -17.93
C LYS A 194 30.73 -31.65 -18.15
N GLY A 195 31.62 -31.40 -17.20
CA GLY A 195 32.93 -32.03 -17.08
C GLY A 195 32.78 -33.52 -16.78
N THR A 196 32.12 -34.25 -17.68
CA THR A 196 31.99 -35.70 -17.63
C THR A 196 32.59 -36.25 -18.90
N ASN A 197 33.73 -36.93 -18.76
CA ASN A 197 34.35 -37.82 -19.74
C ASN A 197 33.36 -38.91 -20.19
N LYS A 198 32.36 -38.55 -21.01
CA LYS A 198 31.55 -39.52 -21.75
C LYS A 198 31.51 -39.10 -23.22
N PRO A 199 31.82 -40.01 -24.16
CA PRO A 199 31.78 -39.71 -25.58
C PRO A 199 30.37 -39.28 -25.98
N VAL A 200 30.26 -38.14 -26.65
CA VAL A 200 29.01 -37.70 -27.27
C VAL A 200 28.68 -38.66 -28.42
N THR A 201 27.54 -39.34 -28.36
CA THR A 201 27.03 -40.16 -29.47
C THR A 201 26.47 -39.24 -30.57
N GLN A 202 26.75 -39.61 -31.83
CA GLN A 202 26.67 -38.77 -33.03
C GLN A 202 25.26 -38.22 -33.38
N GLU A 203 24.21 -38.68 -32.70
CA GLU A 203 22.80 -38.39 -33.04
C GLU A 203 22.22 -37.14 -32.37
N GLN A 204 22.87 -36.56 -31.36
CA GLN A 204 22.41 -35.33 -30.68
C GLN A 204 23.25 -34.08 -30.98
N ALA A 205 24.11 -34.14 -32.00
CA ALA A 205 25.04 -33.07 -32.33
C ALA A 205 24.42 -32.03 -33.29
N SER A 206 24.57 -30.74 -32.95
CA SER A 206 24.27 -29.59 -33.83
C SER A 206 25.04 -29.71 -35.17
N PRO A 207 24.55 -29.17 -36.31
CA PRO A 207 25.15 -29.35 -37.64
C PRO A 207 26.65 -29.03 -37.70
N GLU A 208 27.08 -28.01 -36.97
CA GLU A 208 28.49 -27.59 -36.90
C GLU A 208 29.39 -28.62 -36.21
N VAL A 209 28.86 -29.33 -35.22
CA VAL A 209 29.58 -30.40 -34.51
C VAL A 209 29.70 -31.63 -35.40
N LYS A 210 28.69 -31.93 -36.23
CA LYS A 210 28.77 -32.99 -37.24
C LYS A 210 29.84 -32.67 -38.29
N ALA A 211 29.84 -31.45 -38.82
CA ALA A 211 30.85 -31.00 -39.78
C ALA A 211 32.29 -31.09 -39.22
N ARG A 212 32.49 -30.75 -37.94
CA ARG A 212 33.81 -30.84 -37.29
C ARG A 212 34.24 -32.28 -36.95
N ILE A 213 33.29 -33.19 -36.73
CA ILE A 213 33.58 -34.62 -36.58
C ILE A 213 33.95 -35.22 -37.93
N GLU A 214 33.24 -34.84 -39.00
CA GLU A 214 33.54 -35.27 -40.37
C GLU A 214 34.89 -34.72 -40.85
N SER A 215 35.21 -33.45 -40.57
CA SER A 215 36.51 -32.88 -40.92
C SER A 215 37.66 -33.58 -40.19
N ARG A 216 37.46 -33.97 -38.91
CA ARG A 216 38.47 -34.74 -38.17
C ARG A 216 38.59 -36.19 -38.62
N LYS A 217 37.49 -36.83 -39.04
CA LYS A 217 37.55 -38.16 -39.66
C LYS A 217 38.29 -38.12 -41.00
N ALA A 218 38.13 -37.04 -41.78
CA ALA A 218 38.88 -36.81 -43.01
C ALA A 218 40.38 -36.55 -42.76
N GLU A 219 40.74 -35.86 -41.66
CA GLU A 219 42.15 -35.66 -41.27
C GLU A 219 42.83 -36.95 -40.79
N THR A 220 42.10 -37.88 -40.14
CA THR A 220 42.67 -39.17 -39.69
C THR A 220 42.95 -40.16 -40.84
N GLY A 221 42.64 -39.82 -42.08
CA GLY A 221 42.88 -40.65 -43.27
C GLY A 221 44.26 -40.49 -43.91
N ALA A 222 45.09 -39.54 -43.47
CA ALA A 222 46.44 -39.35 -44.00
C ALA A 222 47.49 -39.83 -42.98
N PRO A 223 48.36 -40.80 -43.30
CA PRO A 223 49.39 -41.24 -42.37
C PRO A 223 50.38 -40.10 -42.10
N ALA A 224 50.53 -39.74 -40.83
CA ALA A 224 51.32 -38.59 -40.37
C ALA A 224 52.84 -38.77 -40.42
N ILE A 225 53.38 -39.84 -41.00
CA ILE A 225 54.84 -40.05 -41.08
C ILE A 225 55.23 -40.59 -42.46
N GLN A 226 55.82 -39.71 -43.28
CA GLN A 226 56.52 -40.08 -44.50
C GLN A 226 57.87 -40.70 -44.11
N GLY A 227 57.93 -42.04 -44.02
CA GLY A 227 59.21 -42.75 -43.90
C GLY A 227 59.29 -44.07 -43.13
N LEU A 228 58.21 -44.63 -42.56
CA LEU A 228 58.30 -45.94 -41.91
C LEU A 228 57.98 -47.08 -42.91
N PRO A 229 58.90 -48.05 -43.14
CA PRO A 229 58.61 -49.20 -43.99
C PRO A 229 57.57 -50.11 -43.34
N THR A 230 56.55 -50.49 -44.12
CA THR A 230 55.53 -51.46 -43.73
C THR A 230 56.16 -52.83 -43.54
N GLN A 231 56.27 -53.32 -42.31
CA GLN A 231 56.54 -54.73 -42.06
C GLN A 231 55.21 -55.48 -42.09
N LYS A 232 54.99 -56.27 -43.13
CA LYS A 232 54.00 -57.35 -43.16
C LYS A 232 54.57 -58.53 -42.38
N VAL A 233 53.90 -58.97 -41.32
CA VAL A 233 53.47 -60.37 -41.06
C VAL A 233 52.20 -60.32 -40.23
#